data_AF-A0A528BB04-F1
#
_entry.id   AF-A0A528BB04-F1
#
_cell.length_a   1.000
_cell.length_b   1.000
_cell.length_c   1.000
_cell.angle_alpha   90.00
_cell.angle_beta   90.00
_cell.angle_gamma   90.00
#
_symmetry.space_group_name_H-M   'P 1'
#
loop_
_entity.id
_entity.type
_entity.pdbx_description
1 polymer ?
#
loop_
_entity_poly.entity_id
_entity_poly.type
_entity_poly.pdbx_seq_one_letter_code
_entity_poly.pdbx_strand_id
1 'polypeptide(L)'
;LATLVASSTNQQVNEEKPILSAALPSGERIQFVLPPAAPDGGAISIRKQVIMDMTVDDYAKRGAFEETRMGNELGLSEEETELVELIGGSDPMKFLEHAVKNRVSIVVSGGTSTGKTTFLNALLKLIPSSERVITIEDTRELKPVTPNTVALLSSKGDQGLAKVDAQGLLEASLRM
;
A
#
# COMPACT_ATOMS: atom_id res chain seq x y z
N LEU A 1 6.63 3.91 22.84
CA LEU A 1 5.71 4.89 22.23
C LEU A 1 4.30 4.33 22.03
N ALA A 2 4.13 3.22 21.30
CA ALA A 2 2.80 2.63 21.03
C ALA A 2 1.95 2.41 22.30
N THR A 3 2.55 1.88 23.38
CA THR A 3 1.86 1.69 24.67
C THR A 3 1.37 3.00 25.30
N LEU A 4 2.13 4.10 25.16
CA LEU A 4 1.74 5.42 25.67
C LEU A 4 0.55 5.97 24.87
N VAL A 5 0.60 5.84 23.53
CA VAL A 5 -0.51 6.24 22.66
C VAL A 5 -1.75 5.41 22.98
N ALA A 6 -1.63 4.09 23.07
CA ALA A 6 -2.72 3.19 23.43
C ALA A 6 -3.35 3.57 24.76
N SER A 7 -2.53 3.85 25.79
CA SER A 7 -3.02 4.30 27.08
C SER A 7 -3.76 5.63 27.01
N SER A 8 -3.30 6.58 26.19
CA SER A 8 -3.96 7.88 26.04
C SER A 8 -5.30 7.80 25.30
N THR A 9 -5.50 6.77 24.48
CA THR A 9 -6.73 6.54 23.70
C THR A 9 -7.61 5.41 24.25
N ASN A 10 -7.35 4.92 25.47
CA ASN A 10 -8.04 3.79 26.10
C ASN A 10 -8.06 2.51 25.24
N GLN A 11 -6.99 2.28 24.49
CA GLN A 11 -6.76 1.09 23.68
C GLN A 11 -5.66 0.22 24.28
N GLN A 12 -5.49 -0.99 23.75
CA GLN A 12 -4.41 -1.89 24.12
C GLN A 12 -3.65 -2.30 22.87
N VAL A 13 -2.34 -2.47 23.03
CA VAL A 13 -1.45 -3.00 22.00
C VAL A 13 -0.47 -3.94 22.65
N ASN A 14 -0.29 -5.12 22.08
CA ASN A 14 0.63 -6.16 22.53
C ASN A 14 0.96 -7.09 21.37
N GLU A 15 1.74 -8.14 21.61
CA GLU A 15 2.15 -9.06 20.56
C GLU A 15 0.98 -9.87 19.98
N GLU A 16 -0.12 -10.09 20.73
CA GLU A 16 -1.35 -10.73 20.21
C GLU A 16 -2.19 -9.77 19.36
N LYS A 17 -2.21 -8.49 19.73
CA LYS A 17 -2.91 -7.39 19.06
C LYS A 17 -1.91 -6.29 18.67
N PRO A 18 -1.07 -6.53 17.65
CA PRO A 18 0.05 -5.66 17.33
C PRO A 18 -0.32 -4.42 16.50
N ILE A 19 -1.57 -4.31 16.05
CA ILE A 19 -2.05 -3.15 15.28
C ILE A 19 -2.71 -2.15 16.22
N LEU A 20 -2.30 -0.88 16.14
CA LEU A 20 -2.92 0.22 16.88
C LEU A 20 -3.21 1.39 15.94
N SER A 21 -4.46 1.81 15.88
CA SER A 21 -4.90 3.02 15.18
C SER A 21 -5.42 4.03 16.20
N ALA A 22 -4.86 5.23 16.20
CA ALA A 22 -5.16 6.26 17.20
C ALA A 22 -5.08 7.68 16.61
N ALA A 23 -5.58 8.66 17.36
CA ALA A 23 -5.35 10.08 17.11
C ALA A 23 -4.44 10.64 18.20
N LEU A 24 -3.45 11.44 17.80
CA LEU A 24 -2.58 12.16 18.72
C LEU A 24 -3.32 13.38 19.31
N PRO A 25 -2.89 13.92 20.47
CA PRO A 25 -3.51 15.10 21.08
C PRO A 25 -3.54 16.34 20.17
N SER A 26 -2.60 16.45 19.24
CA SER A 26 -2.51 17.52 18.23
C SER A 26 -3.38 17.28 16.98
N GLY A 27 -4.12 16.17 16.92
CA GLY A 27 -5.08 15.85 15.86
C GLY A 27 -4.55 14.95 14.73
N GLU A 28 -3.24 14.69 14.65
CA GLU A 28 -2.70 13.76 13.66
C GLU A 28 -3.18 12.34 13.91
N ARG A 29 -3.38 11.60 12.82
CA ARG A 29 -3.71 10.17 12.89
C ARG A 29 -2.43 9.38 12.90
N ILE A 30 -2.31 8.42 13.81
CA ILE A 30 -1.15 7.56 13.94
C ILE A 30 -1.55 6.09 13.81
N GLN A 31 -0.80 5.35 13.02
CA GLN A 31 -0.91 3.91 12.82
C GLN A 31 0.36 3.23 13.30
N PHE A 32 0.22 2.18 14.11
CA PHE A 32 1.30 1.26 14.45
C PHE A 32 0.98 -0.13 13.95
N VAL A 33 2.00 -0.83 13.44
CA VAL A 33 2.01 -2.29 13.33
C VAL A 33 3.28 -2.77 14.00
N LEU A 34 3.16 -3.51 15.11
CA LEU A 34 4.30 -3.96 15.91
C LEU A 34 4.70 -5.40 15.57
N PRO A 35 5.88 -5.86 16.01
CA PRO A 35 6.19 -7.29 16.02
C PRO A 35 5.13 -8.08 16.81
N PRO A 36 4.80 -9.32 16.38
CA PRO A 36 5.41 -10.05 15.26
C PRO A 36 4.79 -9.74 13.89
N ALA A 37 3.71 -8.96 13.81
CA ALA A 37 3.03 -8.64 12.54
C ALA A 37 3.85 -7.76 11.59
N ALA A 38 4.80 -6.99 12.11
CA ALA A 38 5.82 -6.29 11.34
C ALA A 38 7.21 -6.73 11.85
N PRO A 39 7.81 -7.79 11.27
CA PRO A 39 9.00 -8.46 11.84
C PRO A 39 10.26 -7.59 11.85
N ASP A 40 10.35 -6.58 10.99
CA ASP A 40 11.52 -5.71 10.84
C ASP A 40 11.54 -4.55 11.86
N GLY A 41 11.14 -4.83 13.11
CA GLY A 41 11.15 -3.85 14.21
C GLY A 41 9.87 -3.01 14.37
N GLY A 42 8.84 -3.28 13.57
CA GLY A 42 7.58 -2.54 13.57
C GLY A 42 7.53 -1.41 12.54
N ALA A 43 6.34 -0.86 12.35
CA ALA A 43 6.08 0.24 11.43
C ALA A 43 5.16 1.29 12.08
N ILE A 44 5.43 2.55 11.78
CA ILE A 44 4.67 3.71 12.26
C ILE A 44 4.34 4.59 11.07
N SER A 45 3.09 5.03 10.96
CA SER A 45 2.69 6.08 10.01
C SER A 45 1.94 7.18 10.74
N ILE A 46 2.30 8.44 10.44
CA ILE A 46 1.65 9.63 11.00
C ILE A 46 1.11 10.47 9.85
N ARG A 47 -0.19 10.68 9.84
CA ARG A 47 -0.89 11.50 8.84
C ARG A 47 -1.26 12.83 9.47
N LYS A 48 -0.57 13.89 9.04
CA LYS A 48 -0.87 15.26 9.46
C LYS A 48 -2.20 15.71 8.88
N GLN A 49 -3.05 16.29 9.71
CA GLN A 49 -4.31 16.87 9.25
C GLN A 49 -4.04 18.34 8.91
N VAL A 50 -4.11 18.68 7.62
CA VAL A 50 -4.07 20.07 7.15
C VAL A 50 -5.49 20.43 6.74
N ILE A 51 -6.23 21.06 7.66
CA ILE A 51 -7.56 21.59 7.35
C ILE A 51 -7.34 23.01 6.83
N MET A 52 -7.51 23.20 5.53
CA MET A 52 -7.59 24.54 4.93
C MET A 52 -9.05 24.91 4.80
N ASP A 53 -9.42 26.09 5.30
CA ASP A 53 -10.72 26.70 5.03
C ASP A 53 -10.69 27.26 3.60
N MET A 54 -11.28 26.53 2.65
CA MET A 54 -11.24 26.84 1.23
C MET A 54 -12.64 26.80 0.63
N THR A 55 -12.95 27.80 -0.18
CA THR A 55 -14.15 27.80 -1.03
C THR A 55 -13.89 27.08 -2.34
N VAL A 56 -14.96 26.72 -3.06
CA VAL A 56 -14.85 26.15 -4.42
C VAL A 56 -14.13 27.10 -5.38
N ASP A 57 -14.34 28.42 -5.23
CA ASP A 57 -13.65 29.43 -6.02
C ASP A 57 -12.14 29.44 -5.76
N ASP A 58 -11.71 29.16 -4.52
CA ASP A 58 -10.29 29.06 -4.20
C ASP A 58 -9.64 27.84 -4.85
N TYR A 59 -10.38 26.73 -4.98
CA TYR A 59 -9.93 25.58 -5.76
C TYR A 59 -9.81 25.92 -7.24
N ALA A 60 -10.81 26.60 -7.81
CA ALA A 60 -10.78 27.02 -9.22
C ALA A 60 -9.60 27.96 -9.52
N LYS A 61 -9.36 28.97 -8.68
CA LYS A 61 -8.22 29.90 -8.81
C LYS A 61 -6.86 29.21 -8.71
N ARG A 62 -6.78 28.06 -8.03
CA ARG A 62 -5.57 27.25 -7.90
C ARG A 62 -5.41 26.22 -9.02
N GLY A 63 -6.27 26.25 -10.03
CA GLY A 63 -6.20 25.34 -11.17
C GLY A 63 -6.67 23.92 -10.85
N ALA A 64 -7.36 23.69 -9.73
CA ALA A 64 -7.76 22.33 -9.31
C ALA A 64 -8.68 21.62 -10.32
N PHE A 65 -9.31 22.37 -11.22
CA PHE A 65 -10.23 21.85 -12.24
C PHE A 65 -9.65 21.88 -13.67
N GLU A 66 -8.41 22.33 -13.88
CA GLU A 66 -7.83 22.50 -15.23
C GLU A 66 -7.71 21.18 -16.01
N GLU A 67 -7.40 20.09 -15.32
CA GLU A 67 -7.27 18.75 -15.90
C GLU A 67 -8.51 17.87 -15.67
N THR A 68 -9.63 18.43 -15.22
CA THR A 68 -10.83 17.66 -14.94
C THR A 68 -11.52 17.22 -16.23
N ARG A 69 -11.42 15.93 -16.55
CA ARG A 69 -12.15 15.32 -17.67
C ARG A 69 -13.61 15.10 -17.29
N MET A 70 -14.54 15.50 -18.17
CA MET A 70 -15.98 15.38 -17.95
C MET A 70 -16.69 14.85 -19.21
N GLY A 71 -17.78 14.09 -19.01
CA GLY A 71 -18.67 13.70 -20.09
C GLY A 71 -18.03 12.78 -21.14
N ASN A 72 -18.20 13.11 -22.42
CA ASN A 72 -17.75 12.26 -23.53
C ASN A 72 -16.21 12.17 -23.66
N GLU A 73 -15.46 12.87 -22.81
CA GLU A 73 -13.99 12.82 -22.71
C GLU A 73 -13.48 11.73 -21.74
N LEU A 74 -14.36 10.86 -21.24
CA LEU A 74 -14.02 9.69 -20.41
C LEU A 74 -13.38 8.54 -21.23
N GLY A 75 -12.63 8.87 -22.27
CA GLY A 75 -11.82 7.90 -23.01
C GLY A 75 -10.68 7.36 -22.15
N LEU A 76 -9.93 6.41 -22.73
CA LEU A 76 -8.71 5.90 -22.11
C LEU A 76 -7.75 7.06 -21.84
N SER A 77 -7.06 7.01 -20.70
CA SER A 77 -5.90 7.87 -20.45
C SER A 77 -4.78 7.60 -21.47
N GLU A 78 -3.78 8.48 -21.49
CA GLU A 78 -2.59 8.26 -22.34
C GLU A 78 -1.89 6.96 -21.94
N GLU A 79 -1.77 6.73 -20.63
CA GLU A 79 -1.18 5.52 -20.05
C GLU A 79 -1.99 4.26 -20.40
N GLU A 80 -3.32 4.34 -20.35
CA GLU A 80 -4.22 3.25 -20.71
C GLU A 80 -4.19 2.95 -22.21
N THR A 81 -4.10 3.99 -23.04
CA THR A 81 -3.98 3.85 -24.51
C THR A 81 -2.69 3.12 -24.87
N GLU A 82 -1.55 3.55 -24.31
CA GLU A 82 -0.26 2.89 -24.52
C GLU A 82 -0.28 1.44 -24.00
N LEU A 83 -0.95 1.18 -22.87
CA LEU A 83 -1.09 -0.19 -22.34
C LEU A 83 -1.88 -1.09 -23.31
N VAL A 84 -2.94 -0.58 -23.93
CA VAL A 84 -3.74 -1.29 -24.96
C VAL A 84 -2.94 -1.51 -26.24
N GLU A 85 -2.07 -0.58 -26.64
CA GLU A 85 -1.18 -0.81 -27.77
C GLU A 85 -0.15 -1.89 -27.47
N LEU A 86 0.45 -1.86 -26.27
CA LEU A 86 1.46 -2.83 -25.84
C LEU A 86 0.89 -4.25 -25.71
N ILE A 87 -0.36 -4.41 -25.25
CA ILE A 87 -0.98 -5.74 -25.15
C ILE A 87 -1.27 -6.38 -26.52
N GLY A 88 -1.49 -5.56 -27.55
CA GLY A 88 -1.65 -6.01 -28.93
C GLY A 88 -0.33 -6.32 -29.65
N GLY A 89 0.80 -5.92 -29.06
CA GLY A 89 2.13 -6.13 -29.61
C GLY A 89 2.73 -7.51 -29.33
N SER A 90 4.03 -7.65 -29.60
CA SER A 90 4.80 -8.90 -29.42
C SER A 90 5.88 -8.81 -28.33
N ASP A 91 5.88 -7.74 -27.53
CA ASP A 91 6.90 -7.48 -26.49
C ASP A 91 6.25 -7.47 -25.09
N PRO A 92 6.07 -8.66 -24.46
CA PRO A 92 5.46 -8.75 -23.14
C PRO A 92 6.31 -8.08 -22.05
N MET A 93 7.61 -7.91 -22.26
CA MET A 93 8.48 -7.26 -21.27
C MET A 93 8.16 -5.77 -21.19
N LYS A 94 8.01 -5.09 -22.34
CA LYS A 94 7.58 -3.68 -22.37
C LYS A 94 6.20 -3.49 -21.76
N PHE A 95 5.25 -4.38 -22.06
CA PHE A 95 3.92 -4.34 -21.45
C PHE A 95 4.00 -4.39 -19.91
N LEU A 96 4.75 -5.34 -19.35
CA LEU A 96 4.88 -5.50 -17.90
C LEU A 96 5.62 -4.32 -17.26
N GLU A 97 6.68 -3.83 -17.90
CA GLU A 97 7.42 -2.67 -17.41
C GLU A 97 6.54 -1.41 -17.37
N HIS A 98 5.78 -1.16 -18.44
CA HIS A 98 4.83 -0.06 -18.52
C HIS A 98 3.73 -0.19 -17.46
N ALA A 99 3.15 -1.39 -17.32
CA ALA A 99 2.10 -1.65 -16.34
C ALA A 99 2.57 -1.40 -14.90
N VAL A 100 3.76 -1.88 -14.54
CA VAL A 100 4.33 -1.69 -13.19
C VAL A 100 4.64 -0.22 -12.94
N LYS A 101 5.29 0.47 -13.89
CA LYS A 101 5.66 1.89 -13.73
C LYS A 101 4.45 2.82 -13.62
N ASN A 102 3.35 2.48 -14.30
CA ASN A 102 2.10 3.24 -14.27
C ASN A 102 1.12 2.75 -13.19
N ARG A 103 1.58 1.95 -12.21
CA ARG A 103 0.80 1.52 -11.03
C ARG A 103 -0.49 0.76 -11.39
N VAL A 104 -0.48 0.04 -12.51
CA VAL A 104 -1.60 -0.81 -12.91
C VAL A 104 -1.76 -1.95 -11.91
N SER A 105 -2.99 -2.25 -11.51
CA SER A 105 -3.29 -3.40 -10.64
C SER A 105 -3.09 -4.70 -11.41
N ILE A 106 -2.17 -5.55 -10.95
CA ILE A 106 -1.78 -6.80 -11.61
C ILE A 106 -2.08 -7.98 -10.69
N VAL A 107 -2.74 -9.00 -11.22
CA VAL A 107 -2.94 -10.29 -10.55
C VAL A 107 -2.08 -11.35 -11.25
N VAL A 108 -1.15 -11.97 -10.51
CA VAL A 108 -0.33 -13.09 -11.02
C VAL A 108 -1.01 -14.41 -10.67
N SER A 109 -1.54 -15.11 -11.66
CA SER A 109 -2.26 -16.38 -11.51
C SER A 109 -1.53 -17.57 -12.12
N GLY A 110 -1.79 -18.78 -11.62
CA GLY A 110 -1.16 -20.03 -12.06
C GLY A 110 -1.26 -21.15 -11.02
N GLY A 111 -1.02 -22.40 -11.42
CA GLY A 111 -1.06 -23.58 -10.54
C GLY A 111 -0.06 -23.52 -9.37
N THR A 112 -0.16 -24.46 -8.43
CA THR A 112 0.82 -24.58 -7.34
C THR A 112 2.21 -24.87 -7.91
N SER A 113 3.23 -24.22 -7.35
CA SER A 113 4.64 -24.40 -7.75
C SER A 113 5.00 -24.02 -9.20
N THR A 114 4.19 -23.19 -9.88
CA THR A 114 4.48 -22.69 -11.24
C THR A 114 5.35 -21.43 -11.28
N GLY A 115 5.98 -21.04 -10.16
CA GLY A 115 6.86 -19.87 -10.11
C GLY A 115 6.18 -18.51 -9.97
N LYS A 116 4.91 -18.44 -9.53
CA LYS A 116 4.19 -17.17 -9.32
C LYS A 116 4.95 -16.18 -8.44
N THR A 117 5.42 -16.63 -7.28
CA THR A 117 6.17 -15.77 -6.35
C THR A 117 7.50 -15.32 -6.96
N THR A 118 8.15 -16.18 -7.74
CA THR A 118 9.38 -15.83 -8.48
C THR A 118 9.12 -14.74 -9.51
N PHE A 119 8.02 -14.86 -10.26
CA PHE A 119 7.62 -13.87 -11.26
C PHE A 119 7.21 -12.55 -10.60
N LEU A 120 6.42 -12.59 -9.53
CA LEU A 120 6.06 -11.39 -8.76
C LEU A 120 7.31 -10.69 -8.22
N ASN A 121 8.28 -11.43 -7.68
CA ASN A 121 9.59 -10.88 -7.26
C ASN A 121 10.38 -10.23 -8.40
N ALA A 122 10.21 -10.67 -9.66
CA ALA A 122 10.80 -10.00 -10.80
C ALA A 122 10.08 -8.67 -11.10
N LEU A 123 8.75 -8.65 -11.06
CA LEU A 123 7.96 -7.42 -11.25
C LEU A 123 8.25 -6.37 -10.16
N LEU A 124 8.42 -6.80 -8.90
CA LEU A 124 8.77 -5.90 -7.79
C LEU A 124 10.10 -5.15 -8.02
N LYS A 125 10.99 -5.67 -8.87
CA LYS A 125 12.25 -4.98 -9.24
C LYS A 125 12.07 -3.86 -10.26
N LEU A 126 10.92 -3.83 -10.94
CA LEU A 126 10.58 -2.78 -11.91
C LEU A 126 9.95 -1.55 -11.22
N ILE A 127 9.53 -1.68 -9.96
CA ILE A 127 8.97 -0.58 -9.18
C ILE A 127 10.05 0.50 -8.96
N PRO A 128 9.76 1.79 -9.26
CA PRO A 128 10.70 2.88 -9.00
C PRO A 128 11.16 2.94 -7.54
N SER A 129 12.44 3.23 -7.31
CA SER A 129 13.03 3.26 -5.96
C SER A 129 12.46 4.33 -5.03
N SER A 130 11.79 5.34 -5.58
CA SER A 130 11.07 6.39 -4.83
C SER A 130 9.73 5.93 -4.27
N GLU A 131 9.20 4.80 -4.73
CA GLU A 131 7.92 4.27 -4.26
C GLU A 131 8.04 3.64 -2.88
N ARG A 132 6.94 3.72 -2.13
CA ARG A 132 6.77 2.99 -0.88
C ARG A 132 6.05 1.67 -1.16
N VAL A 133 6.60 0.58 -0.65
CA VAL A 133 6.03 -0.76 -0.83
C VAL A 133 5.62 -1.32 0.52
N ILE A 134 4.42 -1.89 0.60
CA ILE A 134 3.97 -2.68 1.75
C ILE A 134 3.68 -4.08 1.25
N THR A 135 4.34 -5.09 1.80
CA THR A 135 4.01 -6.50 1.51
C THR A 135 3.15 -7.07 2.62
N ILE A 136 2.17 -7.91 2.26
CA ILE A 136 1.32 -8.64 3.20
C ILE A 136 1.40 -10.11 2.81
N GLU A 137 1.98 -10.92 3.68
CA GLU A 137 2.27 -12.32 3.41
C GLU A 137 1.93 -13.18 4.64
N ASP A 138 1.76 -14.49 4.48
CA ASP A 138 1.72 -15.44 5.60
C ASP A 138 3.13 -15.98 5.90
N THR A 139 3.89 -16.28 4.85
CA THR A 139 5.32 -16.62 4.90
C THR A 139 6.10 -15.62 4.06
N ARG A 140 7.22 -15.12 4.60
CA ARG A 140 8.06 -14.13 3.92
C ARG A 140 8.76 -14.75 2.70
N GLU A 141 8.34 -14.37 1.50
CA GLU A 141 8.94 -14.78 0.24
C GLU A 141 9.26 -13.60 -0.70
N LEU A 142 8.52 -12.49 -0.56
CA LEU A 142 8.71 -11.29 -1.36
C LEU A 142 9.95 -10.50 -0.94
N LYS A 143 10.65 -9.97 -1.94
CA LYS A 143 11.91 -9.25 -1.81
C LYS A 143 11.89 -7.98 -2.67
N PRO A 144 11.06 -6.98 -2.33
CA PRO A 144 11.14 -5.66 -2.96
C PRO A 144 12.54 -5.09 -2.80
N VAL A 145 13.02 -4.38 -3.82
CA VAL A 145 14.33 -3.71 -3.80
C VAL A 145 14.24 -2.25 -3.36
N THR A 146 13.02 -1.75 -3.13
CA THR A 146 12.78 -0.36 -2.72
C THR A 146 13.20 -0.16 -1.26
N PRO A 147 13.92 0.93 -0.94
CA PRO A 147 14.40 1.18 0.42
C PRO A 147 13.26 1.47 1.41
N ASN A 148 12.14 2.04 0.93
CA ASN A 148 10.96 2.31 1.74
C ASN A 148 9.97 1.13 1.67
N THR A 149 10.38 0.00 2.25
CA THR A 149 9.57 -1.23 2.29
C THR A 149 9.14 -1.55 3.71
N VAL A 150 7.85 -1.89 3.88
CA VAL A 150 7.32 -2.47 5.12
C VAL A 150 6.82 -3.88 4.84
N ALA A 151 7.40 -4.88 5.50
CA ALA A 151 6.91 -6.25 5.44
C ALA A 151 5.90 -6.49 6.57
N LEU A 152 4.71 -6.98 6.22
CA LEU A 152 3.66 -7.36 7.15
C LEU A 152 3.35 -8.85 7.04
N LEU A 153 3.25 -9.52 8.20
CA LEU A 153 3.00 -10.96 8.30
C LEU A 153 1.68 -11.25 8.99
N SER A 154 0.83 -11.99 8.29
CA SER A 154 -0.41 -12.55 8.80
C SER A 154 -0.16 -13.87 9.51
N SER A 155 -0.93 -14.16 10.56
CA SER A 155 -0.98 -15.46 11.19
C SER A 155 -2.25 -16.18 10.77
N LYS A 156 -2.10 -17.34 10.10
CA LYS A 156 -3.23 -18.20 9.76
C LYS A 156 -3.50 -19.17 10.91
N GLY A 157 -4.76 -19.22 11.38
CA GLY A 157 -5.27 -20.29 12.23
C GLY A 157 -4.52 -20.50 13.56
N ASP A 158 -4.24 -19.41 14.28
CA ASP A 158 -3.57 -19.39 15.60
C ASP A 158 -2.13 -19.95 15.61
N GLN A 159 -1.48 -20.15 14.46
CA GLN A 159 -0.10 -20.67 14.40
C GLN A 159 0.97 -19.63 14.80
N GLY A 160 0.59 -18.39 15.05
CA GLY A 160 1.47 -17.31 15.48
C GLY A 160 0.90 -16.55 16.66
N LEU A 161 1.76 -15.81 17.35
CA LEU A 161 1.38 -15.10 18.56
C LEU A 161 0.42 -13.93 18.26
N ALA A 162 0.62 -13.24 17.12
CA ALA A 162 -0.31 -12.22 16.63
C ALA A 162 -1.57 -12.84 16.03
N LYS A 163 -2.75 -12.43 16.51
CA LYS A 163 -4.05 -12.83 15.97
C LYS A 163 -4.48 -11.85 14.88
N VAL A 164 -3.74 -11.84 13.77
CA VAL A 164 -3.96 -10.90 12.67
C VAL A 164 -3.94 -11.65 11.34
N ASP A 165 -5.01 -11.51 10.55
CA ASP A 165 -5.10 -12.09 9.21
C ASP A 165 -4.70 -11.08 8.12
N ALA A 166 -4.69 -11.54 6.87
CA ALA A 166 -4.32 -10.69 5.73
C ALA A 166 -5.29 -9.51 5.54
N GLN A 167 -6.58 -9.68 5.88
CA GLN A 167 -7.57 -8.61 5.80
C GLN A 167 -7.26 -7.50 6.81
N GLY A 168 -6.99 -7.84 8.07
CA GLY A 168 -6.64 -6.87 9.11
C GLY A 168 -5.37 -6.10 8.78
N LEU A 169 -4.36 -6.75 8.16
CA LEU A 169 -3.17 -6.07 7.68
C LEU A 169 -3.44 -5.15 6.50
N LEU A 170 -4.34 -5.55 5.59
CA LEU A 170 -4.76 -4.70 4.48
C LEU A 170 -5.50 -3.46 4.99
N GLU A 171 -6.40 -3.61 5.96
CA GLU A 171 -7.09 -2.48 6.59
C GLU A 171 -6.12 -1.55 7.35
N ALA A 172 -5.07 -2.11 7.95
CA ALA A 172 -4.01 -1.34 8.57
C ALA A 172 -3.18 -0.57 7.54
N SER A 173 -2.85 -1.18 6.39
CA SER A 173 -2.01 -0.57 5.35
C SER A 173 -2.68 0.63 4.68
N LEU A 174 -4.00 0.72 4.65
CA LEU A 174 -4.75 1.91 4.19
C LEU A 174 -4.47 3.19 5.03
N ARG A 175 -3.86 3.02 6.21
CA ARG A 175 -3.45 4.12 7.10
C ARG A 175 -1.94 4.33 7.13
N MET A 176 -1.19 3.61 6.30
CA MET A 176 0.27 3.60 6.33
C MET A 176 0.91 4.44 5.25
#